data_AF-A0AAV0T0M9-F1
#
_entry.id   AF-A0AAV0T0M9-F1
#
_cell.length_a   1.000
_cell.length_b   1.000
_cell.length_c   1.000
_cell.angle_alpha   90.00
_cell.angle_beta   90.00
_cell.angle_gamma   90.00
#
_symmetry.space_group_name_H-M   'P 1'
#
loop_
_entity.id
_entity.type
_entity.pdbx_description
1 polymer ?
#
loop_
_entity_poly.entity_id
_entity_poly.type
_entity_poly.pdbx_seq_one_letter_code
_entity_poly.pdbx_strand_id
1 'polypeptide(L)'
;MLDTHLDPTRYVDAQAYRAYERHKGHELVVAECVVGAPAQVFDAWLEHVWLARGSELREGRGRGYVGHVRSAPLGIEEEILSAGLPMDDSPVDSSTDGRPSLAAAERDRFKIPSICYKMRKFGLWFPMQSHLAFVQFVDVAASPKSTPATLIIWSLKTTPSALGYLLCWGGFTNLLLRSALQGMLKDLAIRAAATTHRYSD
;
A
#
# COMPACT_ATOMS: atom_id res chain seq x y z
N MET A 1 6.96 4.04 24.17
CA MET A 1 7.32 3.30 22.96
C MET A 1 6.33 2.15 22.88
N LEU A 2 5.17 2.35 22.25
CA LEU A 2 4.18 1.28 22.10
C LEU A 2 4.67 0.37 20.99
N ASP A 3 5.29 -0.72 21.39
CA ASP A 3 5.61 -1.85 20.51
C ASP A 3 4.28 -2.53 20.15
N THR A 4 3.58 -1.92 19.18
CA THR A 4 2.33 -2.46 18.67
C THR A 4 2.70 -3.37 17.51
N HIS A 5 3.37 -4.50 17.81
CA HIS A 5 3.45 -5.60 16.87
C HIS A 5 2.00 -5.99 16.53
N LEU A 6 1.52 -5.53 15.39
CA LEU A 6 0.18 -5.86 14.92
C LEU A 6 0.15 -7.36 14.68
N ASP A 7 -0.94 -8.02 15.12
CA ASP A 7 -1.10 -9.44 14.91
C ASP A 7 -1.07 -9.74 13.39
N PRO A 8 -0.10 -10.54 12.88
CA PRO A 8 -0.02 -10.87 11.47
C PRO A 8 -1.30 -11.50 10.90
N THR A 9 -2.15 -12.10 11.74
CA THR A 9 -3.42 -12.70 11.31
C THR A 9 -4.44 -11.67 10.80
N ARG A 10 -4.24 -10.37 11.10
CA ARG A 10 -5.08 -9.29 10.61
C ARG A 10 -4.85 -8.96 9.14
N TYR A 11 -3.75 -9.41 8.54
CA TYR A 11 -3.45 -9.13 7.13
C TYR A 11 -3.91 -10.28 6.24
N VAL A 12 -4.40 -9.93 5.04
CA VAL A 12 -4.64 -10.92 3.99
C VAL A 12 -3.32 -11.60 3.59
N ASP A 13 -2.25 -10.80 3.46
CA ASP A 13 -0.89 -11.29 3.22
C ASP A 13 -0.03 -11.17 4.49
N ALA A 14 -0.25 -12.09 5.42
CA ALA A 14 0.50 -12.17 6.66
C ALA A 14 2.01 -12.42 6.44
N GLN A 15 2.39 -13.06 5.34
CA GLN A 15 3.79 -13.33 5.03
C GLN A 15 4.53 -12.05 4.65
N ALA A 16 3.91 -11.20 3.83
CA ALA A 16 4.46 -9.89 3.48
C ALA A 16 4.62 -8.99 4.69
N TYR A 17 3.63 -8.95 5.58
CA TYR A 17 3.75 -8.21 6.84
C TYR A 17 4.94 -8.71 7.67
N ARG A 18 5.09 -10.03 7.85
CA ARG A 18 6.26 -10.60 8.56
C ARG A 18 7.58 -10.27 7.87
N ALA A 19 7.63 -10.28 6.54
CA ALA A 19 8.81 -9.92 5.78
C ALA A 19 9.17 -8.44 5.98
N TYR A 20 8.16 -7.57 5.99
CA TYR A 20 8.30 -6.14 6.28
C TYR A 20 8.80 -5.89 7.71
N GLU A 21 8.22 -6.56 8.71
CA GLU A 21 8.61 -6.42 10.11
C GLU A 21 10.08 -6.78 10.34
N ARG A 22 10.54 -7.87 9.73
CA ARG A 22 11.94 -8.32 9.81
C ARG A 22 12.91 -7.46 9.02
N HIS A 23 12.43 -6.65 8.08
CA HIS A 23 13.29 -5.78 7.30
C HIS A 23 13.90 -4.72 8.21
N LYS A 24 15.22 -4.52 8.12
CA LYS A 24 15.94 -3.52 8.90
C LYS A 24 15.99 -2.21 8.14
N GLY A 25 16.05 -1.10 8.85
CA GLY A 25 16.23 0.22 8.25
C GLY A 25 15.51 1.32 9.04
N HIS A 26 15.70 2.55 8.61
CA HIS A 26 14.91 3.67 9.09
C HIS A 26 13.51 3.59 8.48
N GLU A 27 12.50 3.71 9.34
CA GLU A 27 11.10 3.66 8.93
C GLU A 27 10.56 5.06 8.68
N LEU A 28 9.88 5.22 7.55
CA LEU A 28 9.10 6.38 7.19
C LEU A 28 7.66 5.92 6.96
N VAL A 29 6.72 6.56 7.65
CA VAL A 29 5.29 6.27 7.51
C VAL A 29 4.55 7.53 7.10
N VAL A 30 3.75 7.43 6.04
CA VAL A 30 2.73 8.42 5.69
C VAL A 30 1.37 7.76 5.69
N ALA A 31 0.33 8.54 6.00
CA ALA A 31 -1.03 8.04 5.99
C ALA A 31 -1.99 9.12 5.51
N GLU A 32 -3.07 8.69 4.87
CA GLU A 32 -4.13 9.57 4.38
C GLU A 32 -5.46 8.81 4.34
N CYS A 33 -6.55 9.49 4.69
CA CYS A 33 -7.89 8.92 4.61
C CYS A 33 -8.47 9.21 3.22
N VAL A 34 -8.94 8.17 2.55
CA VAL A 34 -9.51 8.25 1.20
C VAL A 34 -10.96 7.79 1.26
N VAL A 35 -11.86 8.55 0.65
CA VAL A 35 -13.27 8.18 0.52
C VAL A 35 -13.38 6.98 -0.43
N GLY A 36 -14.07 5.93 0.00
CA GLY A 36 -14.24 4.68 -0.74
C GLY A 36 -14.01 3.45 0.12
N ALA A 37 -14.56 2.32 -0.34
CA ALA A 37 -14.34 1.01 0.27
C ALA A 37 -12.90 0.51 0.00
N PRO A 38 -12.33 -0.37 0.85
CA PRO A 38 -10.96 -0.83 0.69
C PRO A 38 -10.64 -1.39 -0.70
N ALA A 39 -11.59 -2.11 -1.32
CA ALA A 39 -11.44 -2.64 -2.67
C ALA A 39 -11.24 -1.54 -3.73
N GLN A 40 -12.07 -0.50 -3.68
CA GLN A 40 -12.01 0.64 -4.61
C GLN A 40 -10.74 1.45 -4.39
N VAL A 41 -10.38 1.71 -3.14
CA VAL A 41 -9.19 2.50 -2.78
C VAL A 41 -7.91 1.75 -3.12
N PHE A 42 -7.89 0.42 -2.97
CA PHE A 42 -6.79 -0.44 -3.41
C PHE A 42 -6.56 -0.31 -4.92
N ASP A 43 -7.62 -0.42 -5.72
CA ASP A 43 -7.53 -0.31 -7.18
C ASP A 43 -7.11 1.10 -7.60
N ALA A 44 -7.69 2.14 -6.98
CA ALA A 44 -7.34 3.53 -7.27
C ALA A 44 -5.88 3.86 -6.90
N TRP A 45 -5.35 3.26 -5.83
CA TRP A 45 -3.93 3.38 -5.49
C TRP A 45 -3.06 2.74 -6.56
N LEU A 46 -3.38 1.52 -7.02
CA LEU A 46 -2.65 0.89 -8.12
C LEU A 46 -2.71 1.73 -9.40
N GLU A 47 -3.88 2.22 -9.78
CA GLU A 47 -4.04 3.01 -11.00
C GLU A 47 -3.31 4.35 -10.92
N HIS A 48 -3.60 5.17 -9.91
CA HIS A 48 -3.17 6.57 -9.88
C HIS A 48 -1.84 6.80 -9.16
N VAL A 49 -1.41 5.88 -8.31
CA VAL A 49 -0.13 5.97 -7.59
C VAL A 49 0.90 5.04 -8.19
N TRP A 50 0.53 3.79 -8.49
CA TRP A 50 1.48 2.81 -9.03
C TRP A 50 1.69 2.94 -10.54
N LEU A 51 0.63 2.81 -11.34
CA LEU A 51 0.71 2.73 -12.80
C LEU A 51 0.87 4.12 -13.45
N ALA A 52 0.11 5.12 -13.01
CA ALA A 52 0.13 6.45 -13.64
C ALA A 52 1.42 7.26 -13.45
N ARG A 53 2.28 6.88 -12.49
CA ARG A 53 3.45 7.67 -12.07
C ARG A 53 4.80 7.03 -12.44
N GLY A 54 4.78 6.05 -13.34
CA GLY A 54 5.97 5.39 -13.85
C GLY A 54 5.74 4.81 -15.23
N SER A 55 6.82 4.28 -15.83
CA SER A 55 6.73 3.51 -17.06
C SER A 55 6.81 2.03 -16.74
N GLU A 56 5.93 1.22 -17.32
CA GLU A 56 5.98 -0.22 -17.17
C GLU A 56 7.26 -0.78 -17.80
N LEU A 57 7.99 -1.59 -17.03
CA LEU A 57 9.18 -2.33 -17.48
C LEU A 57 8.88 -3.83 -17.59
N ARG A 58 7.93 -4.32 -16.79
CA ARG A 58 7.45 -5.71 -16.83
C ARG A 58 6.04 -5.75 -16.29
N GLU A 59 5.14 -6.40 -17.02
CA GLU A 59 3.77 -6.64 -16.58
C GLU A 59 3.72 -7.45 -15.28
N GLY A 60 2.70 -7.15 -14.47
CA GLY A 60 2.35 -7.92 -13.28
C GLY A 60 1.27 -8.96 -13.54
N ARG A 61 0.95 -9.75 -12.52
CA ARG A 61 -0.12 -10.76 -12.57
C ARG A 61 -1.24 -10.45 -11.59
N GLY A 62 -2.48 -10.64 -12.06
CA GLY A 62 -3.70 -10.50 -11.27
C GLY A 62 -3.97 -9.05 -10.83
N ARG A 63 -5.05 -8.87 -10.07
CA ARG A 63 -5.51 -7.55 -9.59
C ARG A 63 -4.44 -6.78 -8.80
N GLY A 64 -3.58 -7.49 -8.06
CA GLY A 64 -2.51 -6.89 -7.27
C GLY A 64 -1.22 -6.58 -8.05
N TYR A 65 -1.17 -6.87 -9.35
CA TYR A 65 -0.01 -6.64 -10.21
C TYR A 65 1.29 -7.27 -9.66
N VAL A 66 1.21 -8.45 -9.06
CA VAL A 66 2.37 -9.12 -8.45
C VAL A 66 3.41 -9.42 -9.53
N GLY A 67 4.66 -9.05 -9.27
CA GLY A 67 5.77 -9.14 -10.22
C GLY A 67 5.88 -7.95 -11.19
N HIS A 68 4.94 -7.01 -11.18
CA HIS A 68 5.02 -5.81 -12.01
C HIS A 68 6.26 -5.00 -11.65
N VAL A 69 7.00 -4.56 -12.66
CA VAL A 69 8.15 -3.69 -12.49
C VAL A 69 7.88 -2.36 -13.18
N ARG A 70 8.08 -1.26 -12.46
CA ARG A 70 7.99 0.09 -13.02
C ARG A 70 9.33 0.81 -12.94
N SER A 71 9.57 1.69 -13.91
CA SER A 71 10.54 2.76 -13.82
C SER A 71 9.86 3.96 -13.15
N ALA A 72 10.35 4.33 -11.97
CA ALA A 72 9.96 5.53 -11.24
C ALA A 72 10.97 6.67 -11.52
N PRO A 73 10.63 7.93 -11.19
CA PRO A 73 11.54 9.06 -11.35
C PRO A 73 12.92 8.80 -10.74
N LEU A 74 13.95 9.49 -11.29
CA LEU A 74 15.35 9.36 -10.86
C LEU A 74 15.99 7.99 -11.16
N GLY A 75 15.44 7.25 -12.14
CA GLY A 75 16.01 5.98 -12.61
C GLY A 75 15.86 4.84 -11.60
N ILE A 76 14.88 4.94 -10.72
CA ILE A 76 14.55 3.93 -9.73
C ILE A 76 13.69 2.87 -10.42
N GLU A 77 13.97 1.60 -10.14
CA GLU A 77 13.09 0.51 -10.57
C GLU A 77 12.41 -0.09 -9.33
N GLU A 78 11.10 -0.20 -9.35
CA GLU A 78 10.30 -0.75 -8.25
C GLU A 78 9.52 -1.98 -8.70
N GLU A 79 9.41 -2.98 -7.83
CA GLU A 79 8.75 -4.25 -8.10
C GLU A 79 7.74 -4.59 -7.01
N ILE A 80 6.50 -4.90 -7.39
CA ILE A 80 5.51 -5.48 -6.47
C ILE A 80 5.90 -6.92 -6.20
N LEU A 81 6.15 -7.24 -4.95
CA LEU A 81 6.55 -8.56 -4.49
C LEU A 81 5.33 -9.43 -4.15
N SER A 82 4.32 -8.82 -3.55
CA SER A 82 3.11 -9.51 -3.16
C SER A 82 1.96 -8.53 -2.92
N ALA A 83 0.74 -9.07 -2.94
CA ALA A 83 -0.47 -8.33 -2.69
C ALA A 83 -1.47 -9.20 -1.93
N GLY A 84 -1.92 -8.73 -0.78
CA GLY A 84 -3.09 -9.23 -0.08
C GLY A 84 -4.32 -8.53 -0.63
N LEU A 85 -5.11 -9.23 -1.43
CA LEU A 85 -6.24 -8.65 -2.16
C LEU A 85 -7.40 -8.32 -1.21
N PRO A 86 -8.14 -7.23 -1.46
CA PRO A 86 -9.40 -6.96 -0.80
C PRO A 86 -10.43 -8.03 -1.14
N MET A 87 -11.27 -8.38 -0.16
CA MET A 87 -12.45 -9.21 -0.42
C MET A 87 -13.48 -8.33 -1.13
N ASP A 88 -14.02 -8.81 -2.26
CA ASP A 88 -15.12 -8.11 -2.92
C ASP A 88 -16.41 -8.28 -2.12
N ASP A 89 -17.20 -7.21 -1.99
CA ASP A 89 -18.54 -7.21 -1.39
C ASP A 89 -19.58 -7.93 -2.27
N SER A 90 -19.20 -9.03 -2.92
CA SER A 90 -20.17 -9.88 -3.59
C SER A 90 -21.08 -10.52 -2.54
N PRO A 91 -22.42 -10.47 -2.73
CA PRO A 91 -23.32 -11.29 -1.94
C PRO A 91 -22.87 -12.74 -2.17
N VAL A 92 -22.55 -13.44 -1.08
CA VAL A 92 -22.17 -14.85 -1.16
C VAL A 92 -23.39 -15.61 -1.64
N ASP A 93 -23.49 -15.84 -2.95
CA ASP A 93 -24.50 -16.71 -3.51
C ASP A 93 -24.34 -18.07 -2.84
N SER A 94 -25.37 -18.41 -2.10
CA SER A 94 -25.42 -19.58 -1.24
C SER A 94 -25.64 -20.80 -2.11
N SER A 95 -24.64 -21.25 -2.84
CA SER A 95 -24.69 -22.60 -3.43
C SER A 95 -23.32 -23.21 -3.61
N THR A 96 -23.23 -24.45 -3.10
CA THR A 96 -22.23 -25.50 -3.38
C THR A 96 -21.05 -25.61 -2.39
N ASP A 97 -21.16 -26.67 -1.59
CA ASP A 97 -20.14 -27.50 -0.93
C ASP A 97 -18.81 -26.86 -0.48
N GLY A 98 -18.66 -26.73 0.85
CA GLY A 98 -17.37 -26.39 1.50
C GLY A 98 -17.33 -25.04 2.21
N ARG A 99 -18.50 -24.46 2.54
CA ARG A 99 -18.62 -23.10 3.08
C ARG A 99 -17.79 -22.89 4.36
N PRO A 100 -16.85 -21.93 4.40
CA PRO A 100 -16.29 -21.45 5.66
C PRO A 100 -17.43 -21.07 6.59
N SER A 101 -17.32 -21.37 7.89
CA SER A 101 -18.33 -20.96 8.87
C SER A 101 -18.64 -19.47 8.71
N LEU A 102 -19.89 -19.05 8.93
CA LEU A 102 -20.30 -17.64 8.78
C LEU A 102 -19.36 -16.70 9.55
N ALA A 103 -18.90 -17.15 10.74
CA ALA A 103 -17.93 -16.45 11.57
C ALA A 103 -16.51 -16.36 10.96
N ALA A 104 -16.08 -17.34 10.17
CA ALA A 104 -14.81 -17.30 9.45
C ALA A 104 -14.88 -16.33 8.25
N ALA A 105 -15.98 -16.37 7.49
CA ALA A 105 -16.21 -15.42 6.40
C ALA A 105 -16.34 -13.98 6.92
N GLU A 106 -16.97 -13.79 8.09
CA GLU A 106 -17.07 -12.50 8.75
C GLU A 106 -15.71 -12.01 9.27
N ARG A 107 -14.88 -12.89 9.84
CA ARG A 107 -13.49 -12.54 10.23
C ARG A 107 -12.61 -12.18 9.03
N ASP A 108 -12.78 -12.85 7.89
CA ASP A 108 -12.00 -12.58 6.69
C ASP A 108 -12.36 -11.22 6.05
N ARG A 109 -13.58 -10.71 6.25
CA ARG A 109 -13.98 -9.36 5.80
C ARG A 109 -13.22 -8.24 6.52
N PHE A 110 -12.71 -8.50 7.72
CA PHE A 110 -11.94 -7.51 8.48
C PHE A 110 -10.43 -7.64 8.27
N LYS A 111 -9.98 -8.54 7.39
CA LYS A 111 -8.57 -8.63 7.05
C LYS A 111 -8.15 -7.42 6.23
N ILE A 112 -6.98 -6.91 6.57
CA ILE A 112 -6.37 -5.73 5.98
C ILE A 112 -5.74 -6.13 4.65
N PRO A 113 -6.22 -5.61 3.51
CA PRO A 113 -5.55 -5.71 2.23
C PRO A 113 -4.24 -4.94 2.26
N SER A 114 -3.26 -5.40 1.50
CA SER A 114 -1.93 -4.81 1.52
C SER A 114 -1.16 -5.03 0.23
N ILE A 115 -0.22 -4.14 -0.07
CA ILE A 115 0.74 -4.30 -1.17
C ILE A 115 2.15 -4.21 -0.59
N CYS A 116 3.01 -5.16 -0.94
CA CYS A 116 4.42 -5.12 -0.62
C CYS A 116 5.24 -4.97 -1.89
N TYR A 117 6.15 -4.00 -1.90
CA TYR A 117 7.02 -3.74 -3.05
C TYR A 117 8.42 -3.33 -2.59
N LYS A 118 9.42 -3.53 -3.46
CA LYS A 118 10.81 -3.14 -3.20
C LYS A 118 11.38 -2.31 -4.33
N MET A 119 12.44 -1.55 -4.05
CA MET A 119 13.30 -1.04 -5.11
C MET A 119 14.26 -2.15 -5.55
N ARG A 120 14.35 -2.37 -6.86
CA ARG A 120 15.30 -3.30 -7.49
C ARG A 120 16.59 -2.60 -7.88
N LYS A 121 16.46 -1.36 -8.35
CA LYS A 121 17.57 -0.55 -8.84
C LYS A 121 17.47 0.82 -8.22
N PHE A 122 18.56 1.24 -7.61
CA PHE A 122 18.75 2.60 -7.13
C PHE A 122 19.41 3.38 -8.26
N GLY A 123 18.86 4.54 -8.62
CA GLY A 123 19.51 5.42 -9.58
C GLY A 123 20.94 5.76 -9.16
N LEU A 124 21.81 6.14 -10.10
CA LEU A 124 23.26 6.34 -9.87
C LEU A 124 23.58 7.32 -8.71
N TRP A 125 22.65 8.21 -8.40
CA TRP A 125 22.77 9.24 -7.35
C TRP A 125 21.88 8.97 -6.13
N PHE A 126 21.15 7.85 -6.10
CA PHE A 126 20.15 7.60 -5.08
C PHE A 126 20.82 7.04 -3.81
N PRO A 127 20.80 7.74 -2.66
CA PRO A 127 21.60 7.37 -1.49
C PRO A 127 20.97 6.28 -0.62
N MET A 128 20.30 5.30 -1.23
CA MET A 128 19.69 4.15 -0.55
C MET A 128 20.31 2.85 -1.04
N GLN A 129 20.44 1.87 -0.15
CA GLN A 129 20.94 0.52 -0.48
C GLN A 129 19.85 -0.55 -0.40
N SER A 130 18.84 -0.34 0.45
CA SER A 130 17.68 -1.21 0.53
C SER A 130 16.43 -0.37 0.73
N HIS A 131 15.33 -0.85 0.16
CA HIS A 131 14.03 -0.24 0.27
C HIS A 131 12.98 -1.34 0.20
N LEU A 132 12.21 -1.48 1.27
CA LEU A 132 11.01 -2.29 1.30
C LEU A 132 9.84 -1.43 1.77
N ALA A 133 8.78 -1.42 0.99
CA ALA A 133 7.56 -0.72 1.31
C ALA A 133 6.40 -1.69 1.54
N PHE A 134 5.51 -1.27 2.42
CA PHE A 134 4.31 -1.98 2.79
C PHE A 134 3.16 -0.97 2.88
N VAL A 135 2.16 -1.15 2.01
CA VAL A 135 0.98 -0.32 1.91
C VAL A 135 -0.20 -1.09 2.46
N GLN A 136 -0.97 -0.47 3.33
CA GLN A 136 -2.10 -1.08 4.02
C GLN A 136 -3.37 -0.28 3.72
N PHE A 137 -4.49 -0.97 3.54
CA PHE A 137 -5.78 -0.38 3.23
C PHE A 137 -6.78 -0.70 4.34
N VAL A 138 -6.85 0.15 5.36
CA VAL A 138 -7.65 -0.14 6.55
C VAL A 138 -9.03 0.48 6.40
N ASP A 139 -10.09 -0.34 6.47
CA ASP A 139 -11.45 0.17 6.56
C ASP A 139 -11.62 0.95 7.87
N VAL A 140 -12.04 2.21 7.76
CA VAL A 140 -12.28 3.12 8.89
C VAL A 140 -13.70 3.69 8.86
N ALA A 141 -14.59 3.14 8.04
CA ALA A 141 -15.99 3.52 8.06
C ALA A 141 -16.59 3.30 9.45
N ALA A 142 -17.25 4.33 10.00
CA ALA A 142 -17.84 4.27 11.34
C ALA A 142 -18.99 3.26 11.43
N SER A 143 -19.62 2.97 10.29
CA SER A 143 -20.73 2.03 10.15
C SER A 143 -20.90 1.63 8.68
N PRO A 144 -21.46 0.43 8.38
CA PRO A 144 -21.85 0.06 7.02
C PRO A 144 -22.80 1.04 6.31
N LYS A 145 -23.45 1.94 7.07
CA LYS A 145 -24.37 2.97 6.55
C LYS A 145 -23.70 4.34 6.39
N SER A 146 -22.47 4.52 6.86
CA SER A 146 -21.73 5.77 6.70
C SER A 146 -21.03 5.83 5.34
N THR A 147 -20.63 7.03 4.92
CA THR A 147 -19.76 7.19 3.75
C THR A 147 -18.53 6.29 3.88
N PRO A 148 -18.28 5.38 2.93
CA PRO A 148 -17.12 4.48 2.98
C PRO A 148 -15.84 5.30 3.06
N ALA A 149 -14.93 4.88 3.95
CA ALA A 149 -13.65 5.55 4.12
C ALA A 149 -12.56 4.51 4.41
N THR A 150 -11.44 4.62 3.71
CA THR A 150 -10.29 3.75 3.87
C THR A 150 -9.06 4.58 4.24
N LEU A 151 -8.40 4.21 5.33
CA LEU A 151 -7.11 4.77 5.72
C LEU A 151 -6.00 4.02 4.98
N ILE A 152 -5.27 4.72 4.12
CA ILE A 152 -4.06 4.19 3.50
C ILE A 152 -2.89 4.47 4.44
N ILE A 153 -2.18 3.43 4.85
CA ILE A 153 -0.92 3.55 5.60
C ILE A 153 0.21 3.05 4.72
N TRP A 154 1.11 3.94 4.33
CA TRP A 154 2.25 3.62 3.48
C TRP A 154 3.53 3.74 4.28
N SER A 155 4.09 2.58 4.61
CA SER A 155 5.29 2.46 5.41
C SER A 155 6.47 2.00 4.55
N LEU A 156 7.62 2.64 4.71
CA LEU A 156 8.85 2.37 3.98
C LEU A 156 9.97 2.13 4.97
N LYS A 157 10.70 1.02 4.82
CA LYS A 157 11.96 0.78 5.52
C LYS A 157 13.12 0.91 4.55
N THR A 158 14.05 1.79 4.87
CA THR A 158 15.20 2.10 4.01
C THR A 158 16.51 2.03 4.78
N THR A 159 17.56 1.56 4.13
CA THR A 159 18.93 1.71 4.64
C THR A 159 19.68 2.70 3.76
N PRO A 160 20.27 3.76 4.34
CA PRO A 160 21.10 4.68 3.56
C PRO A 160 22.37 3.99 3.08
N SER A 161 22.89 4.43 1.93
CA SER A 161 24.19 4.01 1.42
C SER A 161 25.32 4.70 2.20
N ALA A 162 26.56 4.20 2.07
CA ALA A 162 27.74 4.87 2.64
C ALA A 162 27.86 6.34 2.20
N LEU A 163 27.50 6.63 0.94
CA LEU A 163 27.41 7.99 0.41
C LEU A 163 26.23 8.78 1.00
N GLY A 164 25.10 8.12 1.27
CA GLY A 164 23.96 8.72 1.97
C GLY A 164 24.30 9.14 3.39
N TYR A 165 25.00 8.29 4.15
CA TYR A 165 25.51 8.67 5.48
C TYR A 165 26.43 9.90 5.42
N LEU A 166 27.27 10.00 4.39
CA LEU A 166 28.18 11.13 4.15
C LEU A 166 27.45 12.42 3.72
N LEU A 167 26.40 12.32 2.91
CA LEU A 167 25.62 13.46 2.39
C LEU A 167 24.51 13.93 3.36
N CYS A 168 24.64 13.65 4.67
CA CYS A 168 23.67 14.04 5.68
C CYS A 168 22.23 13.56 5.37
N TRP A 169 22.06 12.26 5.14
CA TRP A 169 20.75 11.58 5.05
C TRP A 169 19.90 11.62 6.35
N GLY A 170 20.10 12.63 7.21
CA GLY A 170 19.41 12.73 8.50
C GLY A 170 18.02 13.36 8.43
N GLY A 171 17.74 14.23 7.45
CA GLY A 171 16.50 15.02 7.45
C GLY A 171 15.95 15.37 6.08
N PHE A 172 16.72 16.08 5.24
CA PHE A 172 16.17 16.68 4.03
C PHE A 172 15.63 15.67 3.01
N THR A 173 16.34 14.57 2.77
CA THR A 173 15.92 13.53 1.83
C THR A 173 14.71 12.75 2.33
N ASN A 174 14.65 12.50 3.65
CA ASN A 174 13.47 11.92 4.32
C ASN A 174 12.27 12.87 4.21
N LEU A 175 12.47 14.18 4.40
CA LEU A 175 11.42 15.19 4.22
C LEU A 175 10.91 15.26 2.78
N LEU A 176 11.80 15.23 1.79
CA LEU A 176 11.42 15.21 0.37
C LEU A 176 10.64 13.94 0.02
N LEU A 177 11.12 12.78 0.44
CA LEU A 177 10.44 11.51 0.23
C LEU A 177 9.07 11.51 0.91
N ARG A 178 8.99 11.92 2.18
CA ARG A 178 7.74 12.02 2.92
C ARG A 178 6.75 12.94 2.22
N SER A 179 7.21 14.11 1.79
CA SER A 179 6.38 15.10 1.10
C SER A 179 5.87 14.56 -0.24
N ALA A 180 6.71 13.86 -0.99
CA ALA A 180 6.32 13.23 -2.26
C ALA A 180 5.26 12.14 -2.05
N LEU A 181 5.48 11.22 -1.10
CA LEU A 181 4.53 10.15 -0.79
C LEU A 181 3.21 10.70 -0.25
N GLN A 182 3.25 11.64 0.69
CA GLN A 182 2.06 12.30 1.20
C GLN A 182 1.32 13.05 0.09
N GLY A 183 2.04 13.74 -0.80
CA GLY A 183 1.46 14.44 -1.94
C GLY A 183 0.71 13.49 -2.88
N MET A 184 1.26 12.30 -3.13
CA MET A 184 0.57 11.26 -3.92
C MET A 184 -0.71 10.77 -3.25
N LEU A 185 -0.67 10.52 -1.93
CA LEU A 185 -1.87 10.08 -1.20
C LEU A 185 -2.93 11.18 -1.13
N LYS A 186 -2.54 12.44 -0.98
CA LYS A 186 -3.47 13.59 -1.01
C LYS A 186 -4.13 13.77 -2.37
N ASP A 187 -3.37 13.67 -3.46
CA ASP A 187 -3.91 13.71 -4.82
C ASP A 187 -4.92 12.58 -5.05
N LEU A 188 -4.61 11.37 -4.57
CA LEU A 188 -5.54 10.25 -4.59
C LEU A 188 -6.83 10.54 -3.79
N ALA A 189 -6.71 11.07 -2.58
CA ALA A 189 -7.85 11.43 -1.74
C ALA A 189 -8.78 12.47 -2.41
N ILE A 190 -8.19 13.50 -3.03
CA ILE A 190 -8.92 14.54 -3.76
C ILE A 190 -9.68 13.92 -4.95
N ARG A 191 -9.03 13.04 -5.72
CA ARG A 191 -9.66 12.36 -6.87
C ARG A 191 -10.83 11.49 -6.43
N ALA A 192 -10.65 10.69 -5.37
CA ALA A 192 -11.69 9.81 -4.86
C ALA A 192 -12.92 10.58 -4.34
N ALA A 193 -12.69 11.70 -3.65
CA ALA A 193 -13.77 12.60 -3.19
C ALA A 193 -14.54 13.20 -4.37
N ALA A 194 -13.84 13.66 -5.42
CA ALA A 194 -14.46 14.24 -6.61
C ALA A 194 -15.34 13.24 -7.37
N THR A 195 -14.90 11.98 -7.47
CA THR A 195 -15.69 10.90 -8.08
C THR A 195 -16.98 10.64 -7.29
N THR A 196 -16.90 10.62 -5.95
CA THR A 196 -18.06 10.37 -5.08
C THR A 196 -19.14 11.45 -5.21
N HIS A 197 -18.74 12.72 -5.30
CA HIS A 197 -19.67 13.83 -5.51
C HIS A 197 -20.44 13.73 -6.84
N ARG A 198 -19.77 13.32 -7.93
CA ARG A 198 -20.41 13.18 -9.25
C ARG A 198 -21.50 12.11 -9.33
N TYR A 199 -21.49 11.13 -8.42
CA TYR A 199 -22.51 10.07 -8.38
C TYR A 199 -23.63 10.35 -7.36
N SER A 200 -23.56 11.48 -6.65
CA SER A 200 -24.56 11.88 -5.65
C SER A 200 -25.51 12.99 -6.12
N ASP A 201 -25.27 13.54 -7.33
CA ASP A 201 -26.12 14.51 -8.03
C ASP A 201 -26.96 13.80 -9.12
#